data_AF-A0A943L5J1-F1
#
_entry.id   AF-A0A943L5J1-F1
#
_cell.length_a   1.000
_cell.length_b   1.000
_cell.length_c   1.000
_cell.angle_alpha   90.00
_cell.angle_beta   90.00
_cell.angle_gamma   90.00
#
_symmetry.space_group_name_H-M   'P 1'
#
loop_
_entity.id
_entity.type
_entity.pdbx_description
1 polymer ?
#
loop_
_entity_poly.entity_id
_entity_poly.type
_entity_poly.pdbx_seq_one_letter_code
_entity_poly.pdbx_strand_id
1 'polypeptide(L)'
;MDVQSKLMQKLGITINSLAIEFLQLNEGDRIKTVAELAETYETARGTIQSAIKFLKDQNALTLESRGHLGTFIKEINYIRLLELTGIKSLVGVMPLPYSKRYEGLATGICKCLNDSGV
;
A
#
# COMPACT_ATOMS: atom_id res chain seq x y z
N MET A 1 -3.21 -16.98 25.09
CA MET A 1 -2.64 -16.08 24.06
C MET A 1 -2.40 -14.72 24.72
N ASP A 2 -1.15 -14.27 24.71
CA ASP A 2 -0.67 -13.07 25.41
C ASP A 2 -1.22 -11.75 24.81
N VAL A 3 -1.50 -10.74 25.64
CA VAL A 3 -2.10 -9.46 25.19
C VAL A 3 -1.20 -8.72 24.21
N GLN A 4 0.12 -8.82 24.38
CA GLN A 4 1.13 -8.16 23.55
C GLN A 4 1.13 -8.75 22.13
N SER A 5 0.92 -10.07 22.01
CA SER A 5 0.81 -10.75 20.70
C SER A 5 -0.41 -10.28 19.89
N LYS A 6 -1.57 -10.08 20.55
CA LYS A 6 -2.78 -9.52 19.91
C LYS A 6 -2.59 -8.07 19.46
N LEU A 7 -1.84 -7.28 20.22
CA LEU A 7 -1.52 -5.90 19.85
C LEU A 7 -0.59 -5.84 18.63
N MET A 8 0.42 -6.70 18.57
CA MET A 8 1.29 -6.80 17.39
C MET A 8 0.51 -7.26 16.14
N GLN A 9 -0.43 -8.19 16.30
CA GLN A 9 -1.33 -8.59 15.20
C GLN A 9 -2.17 -7.42 14.69
N LYS A 10 -2.78 -6.63 15.60
CA LYS A 10 -3.56 -5.45 15.20
C LYS A 10 -2.73 -4.43 14.45
N LEU A 11 -1.51 -4.13 14.92
CA LEU A 11 -0.61 -3.21 14.24
C LEU A 11 -0.26 -3.71 12.82
N GLY A 12 0.02 -4.99 12.66
CA GLY A 12 0.30 -5.59 11.35
C GLY A 12 -0.88 -5.46 10.38
N ILE A 13 -2.11 -5.70 10.86
CA ILE A 13 -3.33 -5.51 10.07
C ILE A 13 -3.46 -4.03 9.66
N THR A 14 -3.25 -3.10 10.58
CA THR A 14 -3.33 -1.65 10.29
C THR A 14 -2.27 -1.21 9.27
N ILE A 15 -1.03 -1.72 9.37
CA ILE A 15 0.02 -1.44 8.39
C ILE A 15 -0.41 -1.90 6.99
N ASN A 16 -0.93 -3.11 6.88
CA ASN A 16 -1.41 -3.65 5.61
C ASN A 16 -2.56 -2.79 5.04
N SER A 17 -3.57 -2.48 5.85
CA SER A 17 -4.70 -1.66 5.42
C SER A 17 -4.27 -0.26 4.94
N LEU A 18 -3.37 0.39 5.69
CA LEU A 18 -2.81 1.68 5.27
C LEU A 18 -1.96 1.57 4.00
N ALA A 19 -1.21 0.49 3.83
CA ALA A 19 -0.46 0.25 2.61
C ALA A 19 -1.40 0.13 1.39
N ILE A 20 -2.51 -0.61 1.52
CA ILE A 20 -3.51 -0.73 0.45
C ILE A 20 -4.15 0.64 0.15
N GLU A 21 -4.49 1.44 1.17
CA GLU A 21 -5.07 2.77 0.95
C GLU A 21 -4.09 3.72 0.26
N PHE A 22 -2.82 3.71 0.66
CA PHE A 22 -1.81 4.59 0.05
C PHE A 22 -1.40 4.17 -1.36
N LEU A 23 -1.53 2.89 -1.74
CA LEU A 23 -1.33 2.45 -3.13
C LEU A 23 -2.26 3.16 -4.13
N GLN A 24 -3.40 3.69 -3.66
CA GLN A 24 -4.37 4.41 -4.50
C GLN A 24 -4.05 5.90 -4.66
N LEU A 25 -3.04 6.40 -3.94
CA LEU A 25 -2.67 7.80 -3.93
C LEU A 25 -1.43 8.06 -4.78
N ASN A 26 -1.25 9.30 -5.18
CA ASN A 26 -0.14 9.79 -5.97
C ASN A 26 0.69 10.82 -5.19
N GLU A 27 1.88 11.11 -5.68
CA GLU A 27 2.67 12.24 -5.22
C GLU A 27 1.88 13.54 -5.37
N GLY A 28 1.86 14.34 -4.31
CA GLY A 28 1.06 15.57 -4.23
C GLY A 28 -0.36 15.37 -3.69
N ASP A 29 -0.83 14.14 -3.50
CA ASP A 29 -2.16 13.91 -2.91
C ASP A 29 -2.15 14.17 -1.40
N ARG A 30 -3.28 14.70 -0.91
CA ARG A 30 -3.50 14.93 0.52
C ARG A 30 -3.96 13.63 1.18
N ILE A 31 -3.28 13.22 2.25
CA ILE A 31 -3.73 12.09 3.05
C ILE A 31 -4.81 12.52 4.06
N LYS A 32 -5.66 11.56 4.44
CA LYS A 32 -6.57 11.69 5.57
C LYS A 32 -5.78 11.96 6.86
N THR A 33 -6.42 12.67 7.79
CA THR A 33 -5.81 12.93 9.08
C THR A 33 -5.68 11.64 9.90
N VAL A 34 -4.77 11.62 10.87
CA VAL A 34 -4.63 10.48 11.80
C VAL A 34 -5.94 10.18 12.52
N ALA A 35 -6.77 11.19 12.79
CA ALA A 35 -8.08 11.01 13.41
C ALA A 35 -9.07 10.32 12.47
N GLU A 36 -9.16 10.76 11.21
CA GLU A 36 -10.02 10.16 10.19
C GLU A 36 -9.62 8.71 9.89
N LEU A 37 -8.32 8.43 9.80
CA LEU A 37 -7.80 7.07 9.61
C LEU A 37 -8.09 6.18 10.83
N ALA A 38 -7.93 6.71 12.04
CA ALA A 38 -8.24 5.99 13.27
C ALA A 38 -9.73 5.60 13.35
N GLU A 39 -10.62 6.51 12.92
CA GLU A 39 -12.05 6.25 12.84
C GLU A 39 -12.39 5.24 11.74
N THR A 40 -11.84 5.41 10.53
CA THR A 40 -12.08 4.53 9.37
C THR A 40 -11.69 3.08 9.66
N TYR A 41 -10.58 2.86 10.36
CA TYR A 41 -10.07 1.52 10.69
C TYR A 41 -10.41 1.05 12.10
N GLU A 42 -11.23 1.80 12.85
CA GLU A 42 -11.60 1.50 14.24
C GLU A 42 -10.39 1.18 15.14
N THR A 43 -9.32 1.96 14.99
CA THR A 43 -8.06 1.77 15.71
C THR A 43 -7.69 2.98 16.55
N ALA A 44 -6.79 2.79 17.52
CA ALA A 44 -6.25 3.90 18.29
C ALA A 44 -5.37 4.79 17.39
N ARG A 45 -5.42 6.10 17.61
CA ARG A 45 -4.55 7.07 16.91
C ARG A 45 -3.07 6.72 16.99
N GLY A 46 -2.61 6.18 18.13
CA GLY A 46 -1.24 5.72 18.30
C GLY A 46 -0.87 4.54 17.39
N THR A 47 -1.83 3.67 17.07
CA THR A 47 -1.62 2.55 16.15
C THR A 47 -1.46 3.06 14.71
N ILE A 48 -2.32 4.00 14.28
CA ILE A 48 -2.19 4.66 12.97
C ILE A 48 -0.85 5.38 12.86
N GLN A 49 -0.45 6.15 13.88
CA GLN A 49 0.85 6.83 13.90
C GLN A 49 2.02 5.86 13.82
N SER A 50 1.96 4.74 14.56
CA SER A 50 2.98 3.71 14.53
C SER A 50 3.05 3.04 13.16
N ALA A 51 1.91 2.78 12.54
CA ALA A 51 1.84 2.18 11.21
C ALA A 51 2.36 3.13 10.12
N ILE A 52 1.98 4.41 10.14
CA ILE A 52 2.52 5.43 9.22
C ILE A 52 4.02 5.58 9.41
N LYS A 53 4.50 5.59 10.66
CA LYS A 53 5.93 5.63 10.96
C LYS A 53 6.63 4.40 10.39
N PHE A 54 6.08 3.21 10.57
CA PHE A 54 6.64 1.98 10.00
C PHE A 54 6.74 2.04 8.47
N LEU A 55 5.68 2.50 7.78
CA LEU A 55 5.68 2.65 6.31
C LEU A 55 6.77 3.64 5.84
N LYS A 56 6.96 4.74 6.58
CA LYS A 56 8.06 5.69 6.32
C LYS A 56 9.43 5.07 6.57
N ASP A 57 9.59 4.34 7.67
CA ASP A 57 10.86 3.69 8.06
C ASP A 57 11.27 2.60 7.05
N GLN A 58 10.29 2.00 6.34
CA GLN A 58 10.52 1.08 5.22
C GLN A 58 10.76 1.79 3.87
N ASN A 59 10.87 3.12 3.85
CA ASN A 59 10.97 3.96 2.65
C ASN A 59 9.84 3.71 1.63
N ALA A 60 8.65 3.32 2.11
CA ALA A 60 7.50 3.09 1.24
C ALA A 60 6.88 4.42 0.78
N LEU A 61 6.96 5.46 1.62
CA LEU A 61 6.45 6.80 1.32
C LEU A 61 7.10 7.87 2.18
N THR A 62 7.12 9.09 1.67
CA THR A 62 7.51 10.29 2.40
C THR A 62 6.32 11.24 2.47
N LEU A 63 6.04 11.77 3.66
CA LEU A 63 4.95 12.71 3.90
C LEU A 63 5.50 14.09 4.26
N GLU A 64 4.87 15.12 3.72
CA GLU A 64 5.14 16.52 4.02
C GLU A 64 3.94 17.13 4.73
N SER A 65 4.14 17.61 5.96
CA SER A 65 3.10 18.34 6.70
C SER A 65 3.16 19.82 6.32
N ARG A 66 2.06 20.35 5.81
CA ARG A 66 1.91 21.76 5.39
C ARG A 66 1.02 22.54 6.37
N GLY A 67 1.19 22.29 7.67
CA GLY A 67 0.46 22.97 8.73
C GLY A 67 -1.06 22.81 8.60
N HIS A 68 -1.79 23.94 8.52
CA HIS A 68 -3.26 23.92 8.43
C HIS A 68 -3.79 23.28 7.13
N LEU A 69 -2.95 23.17 6.10
CA LEU A 69 -3.35 22.58 4.80
C LEU A 69 -3.44 21.05 4.87
N GLY A 70 -2.88 20.44 5.91
CA GLY A 70 -2.84 19.00 6.11
C GLY A 70 -1.50 18.39 5.72
N THR A 71 -1.52 17.07 5.50
CA THR A 71 -0.33 16.28 5.18
C THR A 71 -0.46 15.74 3.76
N PHE A 72 0.61 15.84 2.99
CA PHE A 72 0.65 15.46 1.59
C PHE A 72 1.72 14.41 1.35
N ILE A 73 1.52 13.58 0.33
CA ILE A 73 2.53 12.63 -0.14
C ILE A 73 3.58 13.43 -0.92
N LYS A 74 4.82 13.36 -0.46
CA LYS A 74 5.95 13.95 -1.16
C LYS A 74 6.51 12.99 -2.20
N GLU A 75 6.73 11.74 -1.79
CA GLU A 75 7.29 10.67 -2.60
C GLU A 75 6.59 9.36 -2.23
N ILE A 76 6.37 8.48 -3.22
CA ILE A 76 5.75 7.17 -2.99
C ILE A 76 6.49 6.07 -3.75
N ASN A 77 6.77 4.97 -3.06
CA ASN A 77 7.38 3.79 -3.65
C ASN A 77 6.36 2.65 -3.69
N TYR A 78 5.70 2.49 -4.83
CA TYR A 78 4.64 1.49 -5.03
C TYR A 78 5.12 0.06 -4.82
N ILE A 79 6.36 -0.28 -5.20
CA ILE A 79 6.91 -1.63 -5.02
C ILE A 79 7.06 -1.95 -3.54
N ARG A 80 7.67 -1.04 -2.77
CA ARG A 80 7.79 -1.19 -1.31
C ARG A 80 6.44 -1.24 -0.61
N LEU A 81 5.49 -0.41 -1.04
CA LEU A 81 4.12 -0.44 -0.52
C LEU A 81 3.45 -1.78 -0.79
N LEU A 82 3.58 -2.31 -2.01
CA LEU A 82 3.01 -3.60 -2.40
C LEU A 82 3.60 -4.75 -1.58
N GLU A 83 4.91 -4.78 -1.34
CA GLU A 83 5.58 -5.75 -0.47
C GLU A 83 4.95 -5.79 0.95
N LEU A 84 4.51 -4.64 1.45
CA LEU A 84 3.92 -4.48 2.79
C LEU A 84 2.42 -4.81 2.86
N THR A 85 1.73 -4.91 1.73
CA THR A 85 0.32 -5.34 1.67
C THR A 85 0.13 -6.85 1.87
N GLY A 86 1.22 -7.62 1.80
CA GLY A 86 1.16 -9.08 1.82
C GLY A 86 0.52 -9.70 0.57
N ILE A 87 0.26 -8.91 -0.49
CA ILE A 87 -0.10 -9.41 -1.81
C ILE A 87 1.12 -10.11 -2.39
N LYS A 88 1.06 -11.45 -2.50
CA LYS A 88 2.19 -12.28 -2.95
C LYS A 88 2.17 -12.61 -4.44
N SER A 89 1.03 -12.45 -5.09
CA SER A 89 0.86 -12.82 -6.49
C SER A 89 -0.28 -12.04 -7.11
N LEU A 90 -0.04 -11.50 -8.30
CA LEU A 90 -1.07 -11.00 -9.20
C LEU A 90 -1.37 -12.06 -10.25
N VAL A 91 -2.62 -12.50 -10.34
CA VAL A 91 -3.05 -13.51 -11.33
C VAL A 91 -3.99 -12.84 -12.33
N GLY A 92 -3.54 -12.74 -13.58
CA GLY A 92 -4.38 -12.36 -14.71
C GLY A 92 -5.02 -13.59 -15.34
N VAL A 93 -6.34 -13.58 -15.49
CA VAL A 93 -7.06 -14.65 -16.21
C VAL A 93 -7.36 -14.18 -17.62
N MET A 94 -7.01 -15.02 -18.59
CA MET A 94 -7.27 -14.77 -19.99
C MET A 94 -7.98 -15.98 -20.61
N PRO A 95 -8.85 -15.77 -21.60
CA PRO A 95 -9.38 -16.86 -22.39
C PRO A 95 -8.24 -17.57 -23.12
N LEU A 96 -8.43 -18.87 -23.43
CA LEU A 96 -7.43 -19.67 -24.13
C LEU A 96 -6.94 -18.91 -25.37
N PRO A 97 -5.61 -18.76 -25.59
CA PRO A 97 -5.09 -17.95 -26.68
C PRO A 97 -5.52 -18.53 -28.04
N TYR A 98 -6.53 -17.90 -28.65
CA TYR A 98 -7.05 -18.27 -29.97
C TYR A 98 -6.48 -17.42 -31.10
N SER A 99 -5.57 -16.48 -30.80
CA SER A 99 -4.81 -15.75 -31.82
C SER A 99 -3.42 -15.34 -31.35
N LYS A 100 -2.49 -15.22 -32.31
CA LYS A 100 -1.14 -14.71 -32.07
C LYS A 100 -1.10 -13.31 -31.47
N ARG A 101 -2.13 -12.49 -31.74
CA ARG A 101 -2.26 -11.15 -31.15
C ARG A 101 -2.56 -11.23 -29.65
N TYR A 102 -3.44 -12.15 -29.24
CA TYR A 102 -3.74 -12.38 -27.82
C TYR A 102 -2.53 -12.96 -27.07
N GLU A 103 -1.82 -13.92 -27.68
CA GLU A 103 -0.57 -14.47 -27.11
C GLU A 103 0.50 -13.37 -26.92
N GLY A 104 0.69 -12.53 -27.94
CA GLY A 104 1.63 -11.42 -27.90
C GLY A 104 1.27 -10.40 -26.82
N LEU A 105 -0.01 -10.06 -26.68
CA LEU A 105 -0.49 -9.16 -25.62
C LEU A 105 -0.25 -9.75 -24.23
N ALA A 106 -0.60 -11.02 -24.01
CA ALA A 106 -0.37 -11.71 -22.74
C ALA A 106 1.12 -11.71 -22.37
N THR A 107 1.97 -12.05 -23.34
CA THR A 107 3.43 -12.07 -23.16
C THR A 107 3.96 -10.68 -22.83
N GLY A 108 3.49 -9.64 -23.55
CA GLY A 108 3.88 -8.26 -23.31
C GLY A 108 3.50 -7.78 -21.92
N ILE A 109 2.26 -8.02 -21.48
CA ILE A 109 1.78 -7.67 -20.15
C ILE A 109 2.62 -8.37 -19.08
N CYS A 110 2.80 -9.70 -19.17
CA CYS A 110 3.61 -10.45 -18.20
C CYS A 110 5.05 -9.95 -18.14
N LYS A 111 5.66 -9.65 -19.29
CA LYS A 111 7.03 -9.16 -19.35
C LYS A 111 7.16 -7.77 -18.71
N CYS A 112 6.29 -6.82 -19.08
CA CYS A 112 6.32 -5.47 -18.52
C CYS A 112 6.08 -5.45 -17.01
N LEU A 113 5.19 -6.31 -16.50
CA LEU A 113 4.93 -6.44 -15.06
C LEU A 113 6.15 -6.99 -14.32
N ASN A 114 6.74 -8.08 -14.82
CA ASN A 114 7.94 -8.68 -14.24
C ASN A 114 9.12 -7.70 -14.25
N ASP A 115 9.33 -6.97 -15.35
CA ASP A 115 10.40 -5.97 -15.47
C ASP A 115 10.20 -4.79 -14.50
N SER A 116 8.95 -4.52 -14.09
CA SER A 116 8.60 -3.46 -13.12
C SER A 116 8.69 -3.93 -11.66
N GLY A 117 8.97 -5.22 -11.41
CA GLY A 117 9.13 -5.78 -10.06
C GLY A 117 7.85 -6.24 -9.39
N VAL A 118 6.80 -6.54 -10.18
CA VAL A 118 5.51 -7.11 -9.73
C VAL A 118 5.47 -8.61 -9.98
#